data_AF-A0A920GJ52-F1
#
_entry.id   AF-A0A920GJ52-F1
#
_cell.length_a   1.000
_cell.length_b   1.000
_cell.length_c   1.000
_cell.angle_alpha   90.00
_cell.angle_beta   90.00
_cell.angle_gamma   90.00
#
_symmetry.space_group_name_H-M   'P 1'
#
loop_
_entity.id
_entity.type
_entity.pdbx_description
1 polymer ?
#
loop_
_entity_poly.entity_id
_entity_poly.type
_entity_poly.pdbx_seq_one_letter_code
_entity_poly.pdbx_strand_id
1 'polypeptide(L)'
;MRTYEYIDNIQSMKISVYWSDRQIEICIFVKIDIQNERKPLILVTNDDGISAPGLRTLIQIMNTIGDVVVVAPIAHNLVWDMRYHQ
;
A
#
# COMPACT_ATOMS: atom_id res chain seq x y z
N MET A 1 -17.63 2.25 1.18
CA MET A 1 -16.23 2.42 1.59
C MET A 1 -15.37 2.56 0.36
N ARG A 2 -14.83 3.75 0.10
CA ARG A 2 -13.92 3.96 -1.04
C ARG A 2 -12.59 3.28 -0.71
N THR A 3 -11.88 2.80 -1.73
CA THR A 3 -10.60 2.07 -1.65
C THR A 3 -9.55 2.69 -0.71
N TYR A 4 -9.67 3.98 -0.43
CA TYR A 4 -8.74 4.79 0.35
C TYR A 4 -9.03 4.79 1.86
N GLU A 5 -10.29 4.64 2.29
CA GLU A 5 -10.65 4.73 3.73
C GLU A 5 -10.01 3.64 4.60
N TYR A 6 -9.62 2.50 3.99
CA TYR A 6 -8.89 1.44 4.70
C TYR A 6 -7.42 1.80 4.96
N ILE A 7 -6.86 2.63 4.08
CA ILE A 7 -5.44 2.99 4.03
C ILE A 7 -5.20 4.35 4.72
N ASP A 8 -6.21 5.22 4.79
CA ASP A 8 -6.12 6.58 5.33
C ASP A 8 -5.74 6.64 6.84
N ASN A 9 -5.80 5.51 7.56
CA ASN A 9 -5.34 5.40 8.95
C ASN A 9 -4.04 4.57 9.12
N ILE A 10 -3.37 4.24 8.02
CA ILE A 10 -2.16 3.41 7.99
C ILE A 10 -0.96 4.31 7.67
N GLN A 11 0.17 4.13 8.38
CA GLN A 11 1.39 4.83 8.03
C GLN A 11 1.82 4.43 6.61
N SER A 12 1.96 5.44 5.75
CA SER A 12 2.37 5.27 4.36
C SER A 12 3.65 6.05 4.06
N MET A 13 4.54 5.45 3.27
CA MET A 13 5.73 6.09 2.73
C MET A 13 5.71 5.99 1.21
N LYS A 14 6.02 7.09 0.53
CA LYS A 14 6.22 7.10 -0.93
C LYS A 14 7.71 7.09 -1.21
N ILE A 15 8.13 6.25 -2.15
CA ILE A 15 9.51 6.18 -2.67
C ILE A 15 9.47 6.45 -4.16
N SER A 16 10.24 7.43 -4.63
CA SER A 16 10.47 7.66 -6.06
C SER A 16 11.71 6.90 -6.53
N VAL A 17 11.53 6.03 -7.51
CA VAL A 17 12.61 5.29 -8.18
C VAL A 17 12.81 5.86 -9.58
N TYR A 18 14.06 6.19 -9.92
CA TYR A 18 14.42 6.79 -11.20
C TYR A 18 15.26 5.80 -12.02
N TRP A 19 14.91 5.62 -13.30
CA TRP A 19 15.68 4.81 -14.24
C TRP A 19 15.62 5.41 -15.64
N SER A 20 16.78 5.76 -16.20
CA SER A 20 16.90 6.50 -17.46
C SER A 20 16.05 7.79 -17.44
N ASP A 21 15.02 7.86 -18.26
CA ASP A 21 14.05 8.94 -18.40
C ASP A 21 12.72 8.67 -17.66
N ARG A 22 12.62 7.55 -16.92
CA ARG A 22 11.40 7.12 -16.23
C ARG A 22 11.50 7.36 -14.73
N GLN A 23 10.43 7.90 -14.15
CA GLN A 23 10.17 7.91 -12.72
C GLN A 23 9.04 6.92 -12.41
N ILE A 24 9.24 6.06 -11.41
CA ILE A 24 8.23 5.17 -10.87
C ILE A 24 8.06 5.52 -9.40
N GLU A 25 6.85 5.84 -8.99
CA GLU A 25 6.54 5.99 -7.58
C GLU A 25 6.07 4.66 -7.01
N ILE A 26 6.63 4.27 -5.87
CA ILE A 26 6.26 3.08 -5.11
C ILE A 26 5.65 3.57 -3.80
N CYS A 27 4.44 3.11 -3.49
CA CYS A 27 3.85 3.28 -2.18
C CYS A 27 4.17 2.08 -1.30
N ILE A 28 4.55 2.37 -0.06
CA ILE A 28 4.70 1.40 1.02
C ILE A 28 3.65 1.72 2.08
N PHE A 29 2.86 0.73 2.47
CA PHE A 29 1.93 0.82 3.60
C PHE A 29 2.35 -0.16 4.67
N VAL A 30 2.41 0.32 5.90
CA VAL A 30 2.83 -0.47 7.05
C VAL A 30 1.73 -0.45 8.09
N LYS A 31 1.14 -1.61 8.36
CA LYS A 31 0.25 -1.82 9.49
C LYS A 31 0.83 -2.93 10.37
N ILE A 32 1.45 -2.52 11.47
CA ILE A 32 2.07 -3.42 12.45
C ILE A 32 1.42 -3.18 13.81
N ASP A 33 0.88 -4.24 14.39
CA ASP A 33 0.41 -4.27 15.77
C ASP A 33 1.51 -4.80 16.70
N ILE A 34 2.33 -3.87 17.20
CA ILE A 34 3.48 -4.14 18.09
C ILE A 34 3.10 -4.80 19.43
N GLN A 35 1.81 -4.96 19.75
CA GLN A 35 1.37 -5.61 20.98
C GLN A 35 1.35 -7.15 20.89
N ASN A 36 1.68 -7.73 19.72
CA ASN A 36 1.54 -9.16 19.49
C ASN A 36 2.79 -9.76 18.82
N GLU A 37 3.81 -10.09 19.62
CA GLU A 37 5.12 -10.62 19.16
C GLU A 37 5.06 -11.96 18.39
N ARG A 38 3.88 -12.57 18.23
CA ARG A 38 3.70 -13.89 17.59
C ARG A 38 3.02 -13.84 16.23
N LYS A 39 2.54 -12.67 15.77
CA LYS A 39 1.93 -12.56 14.44
C LYS A 39 3.03 -12.60 13.37
N PRO A 40 2.87 -13.37 12.29
CA PRO A 40 3.80 -13.32 11.18
C PRO A 40 3.73 -11.95 10.50
N LEU A 41 4.87 -11.44 10.06
CA LEU A 41 4.95 -10.28 9.19
C LEU A 41 4.78 -10.73 7.74
N ILE A 42 3.78 -10.21 7.05
CA ILE A 42 3.36 -10.61 5.71
C ILE A 42 3.63 -9.46 4.74
N LEU A 43 4.53 -9.67 3.79
CA LEU A 43 4.76 -8.76 2.68
C LEU A 43 3.83 -9.11 1.51
N VAL A 44 3.03 -8.14 1.07
CA VAL A 44 2.14 -8.25 -0.08
C VAL A 44 2.59 -7.26 -1.15
N THR A 45 2.77 -7.74 -2.38
CA THR A 45 3.17 -6.91 -3.53
C THR A 45 2.45 -7.35 -4.80
N ASN A 46 2.32 -6.46 -5.77
CA ASN A 46 1.78 -6.70 -7.10
C ASN A 46 2.38 -5.73 -8.13
N ASP A 47 2.24 -6.07 -9.41
CA ASP A 47 2.62 -5.24 -10.56
C ASP A 47 1.47 -4.34 -11.08
N ASP A 48 0.21 -4.72 -10.84
CA ASP A 48 -0.99 -3.92 -11.21
C ASP A 48 -1.12 -2.58 -10.44
N GLY A 49 -0.32 -2.40 -9.39
CA GLY A 49 -0.29 -1.18 -8.58
C GLY A 49 -1.27 -1.16 -7.39
N ILE A 50 -1.15 -0.10 -6.59
CA ILE A 50 -1.83 0.02 -5.29
C ILE A 50 -3.36 0.05 -5.40
N SER A 51 -3.89 0.46 -6.56
CA SER A 51 -5.32 0.59 -6.81
C SER A 51 -5.99 -0.72 -7.22
N ALA A 52 -5.25 -1.81 -7.39
CA ALA A 52 -5.76 -3.07 -7.91
C ALA A 52 -6.80 -3.70 -6.96
N PRO A 53 -7.99 -4.11 -7.47
CA PRO A 53 -9.04 -4.70 -6.63
C PRO A 53 -8.62 -6.06 -6.04
N GLY A 54 -7.78 -6.82 -6.75
CA GLY A 54 -7.20 -8.07 -6.26
C GLY A 54 -6.29 -7.86 -5.05
N LEU A 55 -5.43 -6.84 -5.09
CA LEU A 55 -4.54 -6.47 -3.98
C LEU A 55 -5.35 -6.13 -2.72
N ARG A 56 -6.45 -5.38 -2.86
CA ARG A 56 -7.34 -5.06 -1.73
C ARG A 56 -7.91 -6.33 -1.08
N THR A 57 -8.41 -7.26 -1.89
CA THR A 57 -9.00 -8.50 -1.39
C THR A 57 -7.96 -9.34 -0.63
N LEU A 58 -6.74 -9.41 -1.18
CA LEU A 58 -5.63 -10.11 -0.54
C LEU A 58 -5.25 -9.48 0.80
N ILE A 59 -5.10 -8.15 0.85
CA ILE A 59 -4.78 -7.43 2.09
C ILE A 59 -5.84 -7.72 3.17
N GLN A 60 -7.13 -7.71 2.82
CA GLN A 60 -8.21 -7.98 3.78
C GLN A 60 -8.09 -9.37 4.40
N ILE A 61 -7.77 -10.39 3.61
CA ILE A 61 -7.57 -11.76 4.10
C ILE A 61 -6.28 -11.84 4.93
N MET A 62 -5.18 -11.26 4.45
CA MET A 62 -3.89 -11.35 5.17
C MET A 62 -3.91 -10.66 6.52
N ASN A 63 -4.71 -9.60 6.70
CA ASN A 63 -4.90 -8.93 7.98
C ASN A 63 -5.53 -9.82 9.06
N THR A 64 -6.18 -10.94 8.70
CA THR A 64 -6.69 -11.90 9.69
C THR A 64 -5.63 -12.92 10.12
N ILE A 65 -4.47 -12.95 9.43
CA ILE A 65 -3.40 -13.93 9.64
C ILE A 65 -2.22 -13.29 10.38
N GLY A 66 -1.84 -12.06 10.03
CA GLY A 66 -0.69 -11.40 10.60
C GLY A 66 -0.61 -9.91 10.28
N ASP A 67 0.53 -9.29 10.61
CA ASP A 67 0.80 -7.90 10.30
C ASP A 67 1.16 -7.76 8.82
N VAL A 68 0.54 -6.81 8.13
CA VAL A 68 0.63 -6.71 6.67
C VAL A 68 1.42 -5.46 6.28
N VAL A 69 2.46 -5.68 5.48
CA VAL A 69 3.20 -4.64 4.76
C VAL A 69 2.86 -4.76 3.28
N VAL A 70 2.45 -3.66 2.66
CA VAL A 70 2.09 -3.61 1.24
C VAL A 70 3.09 -2.76 0.49
N VAL A 71 3.61 -3.26 -0.63
CA VAL A 71 4.50 -2.52 -1.52
C VAL A 71 3.98 -2.65 -2.95
N ALA A 72 3.59 -1.53 -3.55
CA ALA A 72 3.02 -1.53 -4.89
C ALA A 72 3.34 -0.22 -5.65
N PRO A 73 3.45 -0.26 -6.99
CA PRO A 73 3.60 0.95 -7.79
C PRO A 73 2.35 1.83 -7.73
N ILE A 74 2.54 3.14 -7.81
CA ILE A 74 1.47 4.11 -8.00
C ILE A 74 1.20 4.21 -9.51
N ALA A 75 -0.05 3.98 -9.92
CA ALA A 75 -0.45 4.26 -11.30
C ALA A 75 -0.57 5.77 -11.51
N HIS A 76 0.17 6.32 -12.47
CA HIS A 76 0.23 7.76 -12.76
C HIS A 76 -1.07 8.36 -13.33
N ASN A 77 -2.12 7.57 -13.55
CA ASN A 77 -3.43 8.08 -13.94
C ASN A 77 -4.39 7.97 -12.75
N LEU A 78 -4.84 9.14 -12.29
CA LEU A 78 -5.96 9.45 -11.39
C LEU A 78 -5.57 9.85 -9.96
N VAL A 79 -5.78 11.14 -9.68
CA VAL A 79 -6.39 11.69 -8.45
C VAL A 79 -5.55 11.64 -7.15
N TRP A 80 -4.40 10.97 -7.14
CA TRP A 80 -3.52 10.92 -5.96
C TRP A 80 -2.91 12.26 -5.53
N ASP A 81 -2.74 13.21 -6.45
CA ASP A 81 -2.10 14.50 -6.16
C ASP A 81 -3.05 15.51 -5.48
N MET A 82 -4.33 15.55 -5.88
CA MET A 82 -5.24 16.64 -5.49
C MET A 82 -6.01 16.45 -4.18
N ARG A 83 -5.96 15.28 -3.52
CA ARG A 83 -6.72 15.04 -2.28
C ARG A 83 -5.87 14.84 -1.01
N TYR A 84 -4.55 14.91 -1.12
CA TYR A 84 -3.63 14.67 0.01
C TYR A 84 -2.85 15.93 0.42
N HIS A 85 -3.22 17.11 -0.10
CA HIS A 85 -2.69 18.42 0.30
C HIS A 85 -3.78 19.39 0.81
N GLN A 86 -4.95 18.86 1.21
CA GLN A 86 -5.94 19.60 2.01
C GLN A 86 -6.24 18.86 3.30
#